data_AF-A0A101ISM5-F1
#
_entry.id   AF-A0A101ISM5-F1
#
_cell.length_a   1.000
_cell.length_b   1.000
_cell.length_c   1.000
_cell.angle_alpha   90.00
_cell.angle_beta   90.00
_cell.angle_gamma   90.00
#
_symmetry.space_group_name_H-M   'P 1'
#
loop_
_entity.id
_entity.type
_entity.pdbx_description
1 polymer ?
#
loop_
_entity_poly.entity_id
_entity_poly.type
_entity_poly.pdbx_seq_one_letter_code
_entity_poly.pdbx_strand_id
1 'polypeptide(L)'
;TDVELACFENLWSEHCSYRSTRPLLRTLPTAGSEVLLGPGDDAAIVRFSDTCALAIGMESHNHPSYVDPYDGAATGVGGIVRDLVGDGRVTAATDLSRGGLLAALVKVAPGSDVTLAGDPLEELFAETYGRFLVAVGDESALAGVEHRIVGKVGGDRLTLRLKDGTVVIAPGELEAALTATTRRMRY
;
A
#
# COMPACT_ATOMS: atom_id res chain seq x y z
N THR A 1 -16.31 15.56 -16.44
CA THR A 1 -16.11 16.36 -15.21
C THR A 1 -14.61 16.53 -15.01
N ASP A 2 -14.16 17.46 -14.17
CA ASP A 2 -12.72 17.64 -13.91
C ASP A 2 -12.08 16.37 -13.32
N VAL A 3 -12.84 15.59 -12.55
CA VAL A 3 -12.44 14.28 -12.03
C VAL A 3 -12.22 13.27 -13.16
N GLU A 4 -13.14 13.20 -14.13
CA GLU A 4 -12.97 12.32 -15.30
C GLU A 4 -11.71 12.73 -16.09
N LEU A 5 -11.45 14.03 -16.25
CA LEU A 5 -10.27 14.53 -16.93
C LEU A 5 -8.98 14.09 -16.23
N ALA A 6 -8.89 14.28 -14.90
CA ALA A 6 -7.75 13.85 -14.11
C ALA A 6 -7.55 12.33 -14.13
N CYS A 7 -8.64 11.55 -14.14
CA CYS A 7 -8.57 10.10 -14.33
C CYS A 7 -7.99 9.74 -15.70
N PHE A 8 -8.42 10.41 -16.78
CA PHE A 8 -7.84 10.19 -18.10
C PHE A 8 -6.36 10.58 -18.12
N GLU A 9 -5.98 11.74 -17.59
CA GLU A 9 -4.58 12.19 -17.55
C GLU A 9 -3.66 11.19 -16.83
N ASN A 10 -4.10 10.65 -15.69
CA ASN A 10 -3.33 9.67 -14.93
C ASN A 10 -3.30 8.30 -15.64
N LEU A 11 -4.47 7.73 -15.96
CA LEU A 11 -4.58 6.37 -16.52
C LEU A 11 -4.03 6.26 -17.94
N TRP A 12 -4.00 7.36 -18.70
CA TRP A 12 -3.41 7.41 -20.04
C TRP A 12 -1.97 7.92 -20.07
N SER A 13 -1.38 8.24 -18.91
CA SER A 13 0.05 8.51 -18.82
C SER A 13 0.86 7.29 -19.30
N GLU A 14 2.07 7.51 -19.79
CA GLU A 14 2.96 6.41 -20.18
C GLU A 14 3.28 5.50 -18.98
N HIS A 15 3.39 6.09 -17.78
CA HIS A 15 3.67 5.39 -16.53
C HIS A 15 2.60 4.34 -16.18
N CYS A 16 1.33 4.64 -16.41
CA CYS A 16 0.24 3.70 -16.13
C CYS A 16 -0.14 2.81 -17.31
N SER A 17 -0.06 3.34 -18.54
CA SER A 17 -0.62 2.65 -19.72
C SER A 17 0.41 1.92 -20.59
N TYR A 18 1.70 2.18 -20.40
CA TYR A 18 2.78 1.60 -21.20
C TYR A 18 2.55 1.78 -22.70
N ARG A 19 1.94 2.90 -23.12
CA ARG A 19 1.38 3.07 -24.47
C ARG A 19 2.42 2.86 -25.56
N SER A 20 3.62 3.37 -25.37
CA SER A 20 4.72 3.25 -26.34
C SER A 20 5.41 1.88 -26.32
N THR A 21 5.45 1.24 -25.15
CA THR A 21 6.27 0.03 -24.91
C THR A 21 5.47 -1.27 -24.96
N ARG A 22 4.15 -1.23 -24.72
CA ARG A 22 3.26 -2.39 -24.71
C ARG A 22 3.35 -3.26 -25.97
N PRO A 23 3.42 -2.73 -27.21
CA PRO A 23 3.58 -3.56 -28.40
C PRO A 23 4.89 -4.38 -28.39
N LEU A 24 5.97 -3.80 -27.86
CA LEU A 24 7.26 -4.45 -27.74
C LEU A 24 7.28 -5.47 -26.60
N LEU A 25 6.73 -5.14 -25.43
CA LEU A 25 6.70 -6.04 -24.28
C LEU A 25 5.93 -7.35 -24.57
N ARG A 26 4.94 -7.30 -25.48
CA ARG A 26 4.20 -8.48 -25.94
C ARG A 26 5.04 -9.47 -26.76
N THR A 27 6.21 -9.10 -27.24
CA THR A 27 7.09 -10.01 -28.00
C THR A 27 7.97 -10.85 -27.09
N LEU A 28 8.07 -10.50 -25.81
CA LEU A 28 8.87 -11.24 -24.84
C LEU A 28 8.21 -12.59 -24.50
N PRO A 29 9.00 -13.64 -24.26
CA PRO A 29 8.47 -14.92 -23.79
C PRO A 29 7.94 -14.77 -22.36
N THR A 30 6.65 -15.01 -22.16
CA THR A 30 5.97 -14.82 -20.87
C THR A 30 5.39 -16.10 -20.27
N ALA A 31 5.54 -17.23 -20.96
CA ALA A 31 5.02 -18.53 -20.55
C ALA A 31 6.14 -19.58 -20.51
N GLY A 32 6.02 -20.55 -19.61
CA GLY A 32 6.95 -21.67 -19.44
C GLY A 32 6.43 -22.64 -18.39
N SER A 33 6.98 -23.87 -18.33
CA SER A 33 6.53 -24.90 -17.37
C SER A 33 6.69 -24.47 -15.91
N GLU A 34 7.69 -23.64 -15.64
CA GLU A 34 7.98 -23.10 -14.32
C GLU A 34 7.26 -21.77 -14.04
N VAL A 35 6.56 -21.18 -15.01
CA VAL A 35 5.83 -19.93 -14.80
C VAL A 35 4.42 -20.27 -14.28
N LEU A 36 4.20 -20.02 -12.99
CA LEU A 36 2.90 -20.23 -12.35
C LEU A 36 1.95 -19.04 -12.62
N LEU A 37 2.49 -17.82 -12.63
CA LEU A 37 1.80 -16.59 -13.00
C LEU A 37 2.75 -15.70 -13.81
N GLY A 38 2.38 -15.40 -15.05
CA GLY A 38 3.14 -14.51 -15.94
C GLY A 38 2.81 -13.02 -15.73
N PRO A 39 3.34 -12.13 -16.58
CA PRO A 39 3.09 -10.69 -16.52
C PRO A 39 1.59 -10.35 -16.71
N GLY A 40 1.10 -9.40 -15.91
CA GLY A 40 -0.31 -8.99 -15.91
C GLY A 40 -0.87 -8.65 -14.52
N ASP A 41 -0.12 -9.00 -13.47
CA ASP A 41 -0.35 -8.67 -12.07
C ASP A 41 0.91 -7.98 -11.49
N ASP A 42 0.89 -7.59 -10.22
CA ASP A 42 1.97 -6.81 -9.58
C ASP A 42 3.33 -7.54 -9.48
N ALA A 43 3.34 -8.87 -9.62
CA ALA A 43 4.54 -9.69 -9.65
C ALA A 43 4.35 -10.96 -10.49
N ALA A 44 5.42 -11.44 -11.10
CA ALA A 44 5.44 -12.77 -11.71
C ALA A 44 5.72 -13.83 -10.64
N ILE A 45 5.08 -15.00 -10.76
CA ILE A 45 5.31 -16.14 -9.85
C ILE A 45 5.92 -17.29 -10.64
N VAL A 46 7.08 -17.74 -10.21
CA VAL A 46 7.80 -18.87 -10.82
C VAL A 46 8.04 -19.98 -9.80
N ARG A 47 7.90 -21.24 -10.24
CA ARG A 47 8.20 -22.42 -9.44
C ARG A 47 9.70 -22.48 -9.17
N PHE A 48 10.06 -22.74 -7.91
CA PHE A 48 11.44 -22.96 -7.50
C PHE A 48 11.68 -24.41 -7.09
N SER A 49 10.67 -25.05 -6.48
CA SER A 49 10.65 -26.49 -6.18
C SER A 49 9.20 -27.01 -6.17
N ASP A 50 9.02 -28.29 -5.87
CA ASP A 50 7.69 -28.91 -5.75
C ASP A 50 6.82 -28.25 -4.67
N THR A 51 7.43 -27.65 -3.65
CA THR A 51 6.76 -27.06 -2.49
C THR A 51 6.95 -25.56 -2.35
N CYS A 52 7.70 -24.92 -3.25
CA CYS A 52 8.08 -23.51 -3.13
C CYS A 52 8.04 -22.77 -4.49
N ALA A 53 7.63 -21.50 -4.44
CA ALA A 53 7.61 -20.59 -5.58
C ALA A 53 8.19 -19.23 -5.18
N LEU A 54 8.72 -18.51 -6.16
CA LEU A 54 9.26 -17.16 -6.02
C LEU A 54 8.30 -16.16 -6.66
N ALA A 55 7.90 -15.14 -5.90
CA ALA A 55 7.23 -13.95 -6.42
C ALA A 55 8.29 -12.88 -6.71
N ILE A 56 8.39 -12.46 -7.97
CA ILE A 56 9.43 -11.55 -8.45
C ILE A 56 8.78 -10.37 -9.18
N GLY A 57 9.09 -9.17 -8.72
CA GLY A 57 8.72 -7.90 -9.34
C GLY A 57 9.89 -6.92 -9.24
N MET A 58 10.05 -6.08 -10.26
CA MET A 58 11.08 -5.05 -10.33
C MET A 58 10.40 -3.76 -10.80
N GLU A 59 10.57 -2.69 -10.05
CA GLU A 59 10.00 -1.38 -10.34
C GLU A 59 11.11 -0.32 -10.31
N SER A 60 10.89 0.82 -10.94
CA SER A 60 11.84 1.93 -10.97
C SER A 60 11.22 3.21 -10.43
N HIS A 61 12.01 4.03 -9.74
CA HIS A 61 11.55 5.28 -9.14
C HIS A 61 12.36 6.47 -9.66
N ASN A 62 12.58 6.50 -10.98
CA ASN A 62 13.60 7.33 -11.61
C ASN A 62 13.29 8.82 -11.51
N HIS A 63 12.06 9.23 -11.81
CA HIS A 63 11.69 10.66 -11.79
C HIS A 63 11.65 11.23 -10.36
N PRO A 64 11.05 10.55 -9.36
CA PRO A 64 11.16 10.98 -7.97
C PRO A 64 12.60 11.01 -7.46
N SER A 65 13.42 9.99 -7.78
CA SER A 65 14.83 9.94 -7.35
C SER A 65 15.71 11.01 -8.00
N TYR A 66 15.31 11.54 -9.15
CA TYR A 66 15.99 12.67 -9.77
C TYR A 66 15.69 14.00 -9.06
N VAL A 67 14.48 14.13 -8.52
CA VAL A 67 14.02 15.34 -7.81
C VAL A 67 14.47 15.31 -6.34
N ASP A 68 14.28 14.19 -5.66
CA ASP A 68 14.77 13.91 -4.31
C ASP A 68 15.44 12.52 -4.28
N PRO A 69 16.79 12.47 -4.31
CA PRO A 69 17.54 11.22 -4.33
C PRO A 69 17.36 10.36 -3.08
N TYR A 70 17.07 10.96 -1.92
CA TYR A 70 16.98 10.21 -0.66
C TYR A 70 15.60 9.54 -0.55
N ASP A 71 14.54 10.31 -0.74
CA ASP A 71 13.17 9.81 -0.63
C ASP A 71 12.75 8.98 -1.87
N GLY A 72 13.30 9.27 -3.05
CA GLY A 72 13.09 8.44 -4.25
C GLY A 72 13.74 7.04 -4.14
N ALA A 73 14.92 6.96 -3.50
CA ALA A 73 15.60 5.70 -3.21
C ALA A 73 15.03 4.98 -1.96
N ALA A 74 14.34 5.68 -1.06
CA ALA A 74 13.68 5.12 0.13
C ALA A 74 12.53 4.15 -0.18
N THR A 75 12.24 3.88 -1.45
CA THR A 75 11.54 2.65 -1.89
C THR A 75 12.22 1.35 -1.41
N GLY A 76 13.45 1.40 -0.86
CA GLY A 76 14.06 0.35 -0.04
C GLY A 76 13.28 -0.07 1.20
N VAL A 77 12.38 0.77 1.74
CA VAL A 77 11.49 0.40 2.86
C VAL A 77 10.57 -0.77 2.48
N GLY A 78 10.19 -0.92 1.20
CA GLY A 78 9.43 -2.08 0.74
C GLY A 78 10.19 -3.40 0.86
N GLY A 79 11.52 -3.38 0.73
CA GLY A 79 12.39 -4.53 0.99
C GLY A 79 12.42 -4.89 2.47
N ILE A 80 12.58 -3.89 3.35
CA ILE A 80 12.56 -4.08 4.81
C ILE A 80 11.23 -4.69 5.25
N VAL A 81 10.10 -4.16 4.75
CA VAL A 81 8.77 -4.70 5.08
C VAL A 81 8.61 -6.13 4.58
N ARG A 82 9.13 -6.46 3.39
CA ARG A 82 9.10 -7.83 2.86
C ARG A 82 9.88 -8.80 3.75
N ASP A 83 11.06 -8.41 4.23
CA ASP A 83 11.89 -9.24 5.10
C ASP A 83 11.21 -9.44 6.46
N LEU A 84 10.63 -8.39 7.04
CA LEU A 84 9.85 -8.48 8.29
C LEU A 84 8.64 -9.42 8.17
N VAL A 85 7.96 -9.41 7.03
CA VAL A 85 6.86 -10.35 6.73
C VAL A 85 7.40 -11.77 6.54
N GLY A 86 8.50 -11.94 5.80
CA GLY A 86 9.15 -13.24 5.56
C GLY A 86 9.62 -13.91 6.86
N ASP A 87 10.14 -13.12 7.80
CA ASP A 87 10.56 -13.58 9.13
C ASP A 87 9.38 -13.84 10.09
N GLY A 88 8.14 -13.57 9.67
CA GLY A 88 6.94 -13.73 10.50
C GLY A 88 6.83 -12.72 11.65
N ARG A 89 7.57 -11.61 11.57
CA ARG A 89 7.62 -10.56 12.61
C ARG A 89 6.43 -9.60 12.54
N VAL A 90 5.81 -9.48 11.37
CA VAL A 90 4.68 -8.60 11.07
C VAL A 90 3.44 -9.42 10.76
N THR A 91 2.30 -9.04 11.34
CA THR A 91 1.00 -9.73 11.15
C THR A 91 0.16 -9.13 10.03
N ALA A 92 0.35 -7.84 9.74
CA ALA A 92 -0.26 -7.15 8.60
C ALA A 92 0.62 -6.00 8.15
N ALA A 93 0.68 -5.74 6.84
CA ALA A 93 1.39 -4.60 6.26
C ALA A 93 0.60 -4.02 5.09
N THR A 94 0.59 -2.71 4.95
CA THR A 94 0.05 -1.99 3.79
C THR A 94 0.82 -0.70 3.59
N ASP A 95 0.98 -0.27 2.35
CA ASP A 95 1.57 1.02 2.02
C ASP A 95 0.59 2.17 2.32
N LEU A 96 1.13 3.37 2.56
CA LEU A 96 0.38 4.61 2.77
C LEU A 96 0.31 5.45 1.48
N SER A 97 -0.13 4.81 0.40
CA SER A 97 -0.36 5.47 -0.90
C SER A 97 -1.74 6.15 -0.92
N ARG A 98 -2.68 5.60 -1.67
CA ARG A 98 -3.95 6.26 -2.02
C ARG A 98 -4.89 6.35 -0.82
N GLY A 99 -5.29 7.57 -0.46
CA GLY A 99 -6.14 7.87 0.70
C GLY A 99 -5.43 7.92 2.05
N GLY A 100 -4.09 7.79 2.07
CA GLY A 100 -3.26 8.00 3.25
C GLY A 100 -3.47 6.99 4.40
N LEU A 101 -3.05 7.40 5.60
CA LEU A 101 -3.13 6.59 6.82
C LEU A 101 -4.56 6.18 7.17
N LEU A 102 -5.55 7.05 6.97
CA LEU A 102 -6.94 6.72 7.28
C LEU A 102 -7.44 5.54 6.44
N ALA A 103 -7.22 5.58 5.12
CA ALA A 103 -7.63 4.49 4.23
C ALA A 103 -6.93 3.17 4.59
N ALA A 104 -5.65 3.23 4.92
CA ALA A 104 -4.89 2.08 5.39
C ALA A 104 -5.50 1.50 6.68
N LEU A 105 -5.72 2.31 7.71
CA LEU A 105 -6.31 1.89 8.99
C LEU A 105 -7.68 1.24 8.79
N VAL A 106 -8.55 1.84 7.98
CA VAL A 106 -9.89 1.28 7.70
C VAL A 106 -9.80 -0.09 7.04
N LYS A 107 -8.81 -0.30 6.16
CA LYS A 107 -8.66 -1.56 5.41
C LYS A 107 -8.04 -2.68 6.25
N VAL A 108 -7.00 -2.37 7.04
CA VAL A 108 -6.19 -3.41 7.72
C VAL A 108 -6.35 -3.44 9.24
N ALA A 109 -6.82 -2.36 9.86
CA ALA A 109 -6.95 -2.23 11.31
C ALA A 109 -8.19 -1.41 11.73
N PRO A 110 -9.42 -1.77 11.30
CA PRO A 110 -10.63 -0.98 11.56
C PRO A 110 -11.05 -0.92 13.03
N GLY A 111 -10.44 -1.74 13.89
CA GLY A 111 -10.62 -1.73 15.34
C GLY A 111 -9.40 -1.20 16.09
N SER A 112 -8.80 -0.09 15.62
CA SER A 112 -7.59 0.48 16.22
C SER A 112 -7.86 1.78 17.00
N ASP A 113 -7.08 2.02 18.05
CA ASP A 113 -6.98 3.31 18.75
C ASP A 113 -5.63 3.94 18.39
N VAL A 114 -5.68 5.07 17.68
CA VAL A 114 -4.54 5.75 17.06
C VAL A 114 -4.45 7.18 17.57
N THR A 115 -3.24 7.63 17.90
CA THR A 115 -2.97 9.00 18.38
C THR A 115 -2.03 9.74 17.43
N LEU A 116 -2.48 10.90 16.97
CA LEU A 116 -1.83 11.74 15.96
C LEU A 116 -1.64 13.15 16.53
N ALA A 117 -0.39 13.58 16.68
CA ALA A 117 -0.04 14.85 17.35
C ALA A 117 0.12 16.03 16.36
N GLY A 118 0.35 15.74 15.08
CA GLY A 118 0.50 16.74 14.02
C GLY A 118 -0.82 17.30 13.51
N ASP A 119 -0.75 17.93 12.33
CA ASP A 119 -1.95 18.39 11.62
C ASP A 119 -2.81 17.17 11.21
N PRO A 120 -4.11 17.14 11.56
CA PRO A 120 -4.94 15.97 11.28
C PRO A 120 -5.12 15.66 9.80
N LEU A 121 -5.17 16.68 8.94
CA LEU A 121 -5.36 16.45 7.50
C LEU A 121 -4.09 15.86 6.88
N GLU A 122 -2.93 16.41 7.24
CA GLU A 122 -1.66 15.87 6.80
C GLU A 122 -1.42 14.45 7.34
N GLU A 123 -1.59 14.21 8.64
CA GLU A 123 -1.30 12.88 9.20
C GLU A 123 -2.27 11.79 8.70
N LEU A 124 -3.53 12.12 8.42
CA LEU A 124 -4.53 11.13 7.96
C LEU A 124 -4.55 10.91 6.45
N PHE A 125 -4.35 11.97 5.66
CA PHE A 125 -4.61 11.94 4.22
C PHE A 125 -3.37 12.19 3.36
N ALA A 126 -2.21 12.51 3.93
CA ALA A 126 -0.99 12.65 3.13
C ALA A 126 -0.62 11.31 2.48
N GLU A 127 -0.71 11.29 1.16
CA GLU A 127 -0.20 10.20 0.33
C GLU A 127 1.31 10.39 0.22
N THR A 128 2.08 9.45 0.76
CA THR A 128 3.54 9.53 0.67
C THR A 128 4.09 8.14 0.49
N TYR A 129 4.66 7.95 -0.68
CA TYR A 129 5.29 6.71 -1.10
C TYR A 129 6.51 6.40 -0.21
N GLY A 130 6.77 5.12 0.04
CA GLY A 130 7.84 4.68 0.95
C GLY A 130 7.45 4.60 2.44
N ARG A 131 6.23 4.99 2.81
CA ARG A 131 5.69 4.77 4.16
C ARG A 131 4.76 3.56 4.18
N PHE A 132 4.88 2.76 5.24
CA PHE A 132 4.07 1.57 5.45
C PHE A 132 3.42 1.61 6.83
N LEU A 133 2.18 1.18 6.89
CA LEU A 133 1.52 0.80 8.13
C LEU A 133 1.76 -0.69 8.35
N VAL A 134 2.37 -1.04 9.47
CA VAL A 134 2.61 -2.43 9.87
C VAL A 134 2.00 -2.70 11.24
N ALA A 135 1.48 -3.91 11.42
CA ALA A 135 1.03 -4.43 12.70
C ALA A 135 2.03 -5.46 13.21
N VAL A 136 2.48 -5.30 14.45
CA VAL A 136 3.41 -6.20 15.14
C VAL A 136 2.87 -6.57 16.52
N GLY A 137 3.24 -7.75 17.01
CA GLY A 137 2.87 -8.18 18.36
C GLY A 137 3.67 -7.47 19.46
N ASP A 138 4.94 -7.18 19.19
CA ASP A 138 5.86 -6.48 20.08
C ASP A 138 6.74 -5.52 19.28
N GLU A 139 7.09 -4.37 19.85
CA GLU A 139 7.92 -3.35 19.19
C GLU A 139 9.33 -3.84 18.86
N SER A 140 9.86 -4.84 19.58
CA SER A 140 11.15 -5.48 19.26
C SER A 140 11.16 -6.11 17.86
N ALA A 141 9.99 -6.42 17.31
CA ALA A 141 9.83 -6.87 15.92
C ALA A 141 10.28 -5.82 14.90
N LEU A 142 10.45 -4.56 15.30
CA LEU A 142 10.92 -3.46 14.46
C LEU A 142 12.34 -2.99 14.84
N ALA A 143 13.08 -3.76 15.62
CA ALA A 143 14.45 -3.41 16.01
C ALA A 143 15.33 -3.13 14.78
N GLY A 144 15.97 -1.96 14.76
CA GLY A 144 16.83 -1.51 13.66
C GLY A 144 16.08 -0.87 12.48
N VAL A 145 14.74 -0.77 12.56
CA VAL A 145 13.91 -0.12 11.54
C VAL A 145 13.44 1.23 12.07
N GLU A 146 13.61 2.30 11.28
CA GLU A 146 13.04 3.60 11.64
C GLU A 146 11.50 3.52 11.56
N HIS A 147 10.83 3.86 12.66
CA HIS A 147 9.38 3.74 12.75
C HIS A 147 8.79 4.71 13.78
N ARG A 148 7.47 4.88 13.71
CA ARG A 148 6.66 5.60 14.72
C ARG A 148 5.49 4.71 15.12
N ILE A 149 5.32 4.49 16.43
CA ILE A 149 4.12 3.83 16.94
C ILE A 149 2.97 4.84 16.93
N VAL A 150 1.95 4.55 16.13
CA VAL A 150 0.77 5.41 15.98
C VAL A 150 -0.40 4.97 16.87
N GLY A 151 -0.44 3.70 17.29
CA GLY A 151 -1.57 3.18 18.04
C GLY A 151 -1.53 1.69 18.33
N LYS A 152 -2.66 1.16 18.79
CA LYS A 152 -2.86 -0.27 19.08
C LYS A 152 -4.10 -0.80 18.39
N VAL A 153 -4.06 -2.07 18.00
CA VAL A 153 -5.19 -2.82 17.42
C VAL A 153 -5.82 -3.68 18.51
N GLY A 154 -7.15 -3.89 18.45
CA GLY A 154 -7.88 -4.77 19.36
C GLY A 154 -9.17 -4.21 19.94
N GLY A 155 -9.60 -3.02 19.48
CA GLY A 155 -10.90 -2.43 19.79
C GLY A 155 -12.02 -2.91 18.86
N ASP A 156 -13.24 -2.50 19.20
CA ASP A 156 -14.47 -2.76 18.42
C ASP A 156 -14.77 -1.65 17.39
N ARG A 157 -13.96 -0.58 17.37
CA ARG A 157 -14.17 0.64 16.59
C ARG A 157 -12.84 1.31 16.23
N LEU A 158 -12.86 2.14 15.20
CA LEU A 158 -11.71 2.98 14.85
C LEU A 158 -11.77 4.26 15.67
N THR A 159 -10.77 4.48 16.52
CA THR A 159 -10.65 5.68 17.36
C THR A 159 -9.41 6.47 16.94
N LEU A 160 -9.62 7.71 16.51
CA LEU A 160 -8.57 8.65 16.10
C LEU A 160 -8.50 9.78 17.13
N ARG A 161 -7.43 9.82 17.91
CA ARG A 161 -7.12 10.89 18.87
C ARG A 161 -6.24 11.90 18.15
N LEU A 162 -6.87 12.94 17.64
CA LEU A 162 -6.25 14.01 16.87
C LEU A 162 -5.94 15.19 17.79
N LYS A 163 -5.04 16.07 17.34
CA LYS A 163 -4.72 17.31 18.05
C LYS A 163 -5.97 18.14 18.42
N ASP A 164 -6.95 18.18 17.52
CA ASP A 164 -8.14 19.05 17.65
C ASP A 164 -9.38 18.31 18.20
N GLY A 165 -9.26 17.02 18.56
CA GLY A 165 -10.37 16.24 19.11
C GLY A 165 -10.25 14.74 18.87
N THR A 166 -11.25 13.99 19.33
CA THR A 166 -11.33 12.55 19.09
C THR A 166 -12.44 12.24 18.10
N VAL A 167 -12.11 11.49 17.05
CA VAL A 167 -13.05 10.96 16.08
C VAL A 167 -13.19 9.47 16.32
N VAL A 168 -14.42 8.99 16.42
CA VAL A 168 -14.72 7.56 16.62
C VAL A 168 -15.64 7.13 15.50
N ILE A 169 -15.27 6.07 14.78
CA ILE A 169 -16.02 5.53 13.66
C ILE A 169 -16.41 4.10 13.98
N ALA A 170 -17.72 3.83 13.99
CA ALA A 170 -18.23 2.49 14.25
C ALA A 170 -18.04 1.57 13.03
N PRO A 171 -17.94 0.24 13.22
CA PRO A 171 -17.80 -0.70 12.10
C PRO A 171 -18.89 -0.57 11.05
N GLY A 172 -20.15 -0.37 11.47
CA GLY A 172 -21.27 -0.20 10.55
C GLY A 172 -21.18 1.07 9.70
N GLU A 173 -20.56 2.14 10.21
CA GLU A 173 -20.32 3.38 9.46
C GLU A 173 -19.19 3.19 8.45
N LEU A 174 -18.13 2.46 8.81
CA LEU A 174 -17.06 2.08 7.90
C LEU A 174 -17.56 1.19 6.76
N GLU A 175 -18.34 0.15 7.08
CA GLU A 175 -18.94 -0.73 6.08
C GLU A 175 -19.87 0.04 5.13
N ALA A 176 -20.71 0.93 5.67
CA ALA A 176 -21.58 1.78 4.86
C ALA A 176 -20.76 2.69 3.92
N ALA A 177 -19.70 3.33 4.42
CA ALA A 177 -18.84 4.20 3.62
C ALA A 177 -18.09 3.44 2.50
N LEU A 178 -17.53 2.27 2.81
CA LEU A 178 -16.81 1.44 1.83
C LEU A 178 -17.73 0.85 0.75
N THR A 179 -18.98 0.53 1.10
CA THR A 179 -19.92 -0.14 0.19
C THR A 179 -20.83 0.82 -0.58
N ALA A 180 -20.98 2.07 -0.13
CA ALA A 180 -21.85 3.07 -0.75
C ALA A 180 -21.49 3.37 -2.21
N THR A 181 -20.20 3.35 -2.56
CA THR A 181 -19.73 3.67 -3.92
C THR A 181 -19.65 2.43 -4.82
N THR A 182 -19.25 1.28 -4.27
CA THR A 182 -19.07 0.03 -5.04
C THR A 182 -20.38 -0.69 -5.37
N ARG A 183 -21.47 -0.50 -4.62
CA ARG A 183 -22.80 -1.03 -4.99
C ARG A 183 -23.52 -0.26 -6.09
N ARG A 184 -23.12 0.99 -6.38
CA ARG A 184 -23.71 1.80 -7.47
C ARG A 184 -23.01 1.58 -8.83
N MET A 185 -21.90 0.85 -8.86
CA MET A 185 -21.18 0.45 -10.08
C MET A 185 -21.31 -1.06 -10.38
N ARG A 186 -22.51 -1.63 -10.15
CA ARG A 186 -22.88 -2.90 -10.78
C ARG A 186 -23.50 -2.59 -12.15
N TYR A 187 -22.69 -2.71 -13.20
CA TYR A 187 -23.17 -2.98 -14.56
C TYR A 187 -23.25 -4.49 -14.75
#